data_AF-K2K8P5-F1
#
_entry.id   AF-K2K8P5-F1
#
_cell.length_a   1.000
_cell.length_b   1.000
_cell.length_c   1.000
_cell.angle_alpha   90.00
_cell.angle_beta   90.00
_cell.angle_gamma   90.00
#
_symmetry.space_group_name_H-M   'P 1'
#
loop_
_entity.id
_entity.type
_entity.pdbx_description
1 polymer ?
#
loop_
_entity_poly.entity_id
_entity_poly.type
_entity_poly.pdbx_seq_one_letter_code
_entity_poly.pdbx_strand_id
1 'polypeptide(L)'
;MKALVLISISFLLFFLEGVYVAERTMSEDWVWAAILFLIGYQWVHLFILNKNMYTLYVGEPLYADSDKYKSLRVFHFVIGLIICISSSLV
;
A
#
# COMPACT_ATOMS: atom_id res chain seq x y z
N MET A 1 -8.00 -16.63 -5.92
CA MET A 1 -7.03 -16.60 -7.04
C MET A 1 -6.52 -15.18 -7.33
N LYS A 2 -7.37 -14.20 -7.65
CA LYS A 2 -6.95 -12.79 -7.91
C LYS A 2 -6.19 -12.12 -6.75
N ALA A 3 -6.64 -12.31 -5.51
CA ALA A 3 -5.99 -11.73 -4.33
C ALA A 3 -4.60 -12.33 -4.05
N LEU A 4 -4.43 -13.65 -4.25
CA LEU A 4 -3.17 -14.34 -4.01
C LEU A 4 -2.10 -13.87 -5.01
N VAL A 5 -2.47 -13.77 -6.29
CA VAL A 5 -1.60 -13.22 -7.35
C VAL A 5 -1.16 -11.79 -7.02
N LEU A 6 -2.09 -10.96 -6.54
CA LEU A 6 -1.78 -9.59 -6.18
C LEU A 6 -0.79 -9.51 -5.00
N ILE A 7 -1.04 -10.29 -3.94
CA ILE A 7 -0.14 -10.39 -2.78
C ILE A 7 1.25 -10.84 -3.24
N SER A 8 1.32 -11.86 -4.10
CA SER A 8 2.58 -12.39 -4.63
C SER A 8 3.34 -11.36 -5.47
N ILE A 9 2.66 -10.60 -6.33
CA ILE A 9 3.30 -9.55 -7.15
C ILE A 9 3.79 -8.42 -6.25
N SER A 10 3.00 -7.99 -5.26
CA SER A 10 3.40 -6.93 -4.33
C SER A 10 4.57 -7.35 -3.45
N PHE A 11 4.61 -8.60 -2.98
CA PHE A 11 5.76 -9.15 -2.28
C PHE A 11 7.00 -9.24 -3.18
N LEU A 12 6.84 -9.67 -4.43
CA LEU A 12 7.94 -9.73 -5.39
C LEU A 12 8.52 -8.32 -5.65
N LEU A 13 7.66 -7.32 -5.82
CA LEU A 13 8.06 -5.92 -5.99
C LEU A 13 8.76 -5.39 -4.74
N PHE A 14 8.30 -5.72 -3.53
CA PHE A 14 9.00 -5.36 -2.30
C PHE A 14 10.41 -5.94 -2.22
N PHE A 15 10.64 -7.19 -2.64
CA PHE A 15 11.97 -7.79 -2.61
C PHE A 15 12.88 -7.33 -3.76
N LEU A 16 12.32 -7.03 -4.94
CA LEU A 16 13.07 -6.48 -6.08
C LEU A 16 13.51 -5.04 -5.82
N GLU A 17 12.60 -4.22 -5.27
CA GLU A 17 12.83 -2.80 -5.03
C GLU A 17 13.37 -2.51 -3.62
N GLY A 18 13.13 -3.39 -2.63
CA GLY A 18 13.59 -3.23 -1.25
C GLY A 18 15.12 -3.21 -1.10
N VAL A 19 15.84 -3.77 -2.07
CA VAL A 19 17.31 -3.65 -2.17
C VAL A 19 17.75 -2.20 -2.39
N TYR A 20 16.90 -1.36 -3.00
CA TYR A 20 17.16 0.07 -3.17
C TYR A 20 16.82 0.89 -1.92
N VAL A 21 15.92 0.38 -1.06
CA VAL A 21 15.47 1.04 0.18
C VAL A 21 16.39 0.75 1.36
N ALA A 22 16.94 -0.45 1.40
CA ALA A 22 17.92 -0.81 2.39
C ALA A 22 19.26 -0.16 2.02
N GLU A 23 19.40 1.13 2.37
CA GLU A 23 20.62 1.92 2.19
C GLU A 23 21.86 1.18 2.74
N ARG A 24 21.65 0.36 3.79
CA ARG A 24 22.61 -0.62 4.29
C ARG A 24 21.95 -1.99 4.42
N THR A 25 22.74 -3.06 4.33
CA THR A 25 22.29 -4.44 4.58
C THR A 25 22.03 -4.73 6.06
N MET A 26 21.67 -3.72 6.86
CA MET A 26 21.31 -3.86 8.26
C MET A 26 19.85 -4.29 8.37
N SER A 27 19.56 -5.22 9.26
CA SER A 27 18.20 -5.73 9.46
C SER A 27 17.19 -4.64 9.87
N GLU A 28 17.64 -3.57 10.54
CA GLU A 28 16.79 -2.44 10.93
C GLU A 28 16.22 -1.68 9.72
N ASP A 29 17.05 -1.38 8.72
CA ASP A 29 16.64 -0.59 7.55
C ASP A 29 15.57 -1.37 6.74
N TRP A 30 15.72 -2.69 6.64
CA TRP A 30 14.72 -3.59 6.04
C TRP A 30 13.41 -3.67 6.84
N VAL A 31 13.47 -3.58 8.18
CA VAL A 31 12.27 -3.55 9.02
C VAL A 31 11.48 -2.27 8.79
N TRP A 32 12.16 -1.12 8.72
CA TRP A 32 11.51 0.15 8.42
C TRP A 32 10.91 0.18 7.01
N ALA A 33 11.63 -0.35 6.01
CA ALA A 33 11.11 -0.54 4.65
C ALA A 33 9.85 -1.40 4.64
N ALA A 34 9.85 -2.52 5.37
CA ALA A 34 8.70 -3.42 5.48
C ALA A 34 7.49 -2.74 6.15
N ILE A 35 7.71 -1.97 7.21
CA ILE A 35 6.64 -1.22 7.89
C ILE A 35 5.99 -0.22 6.95
N LEU A 36 6.78 0.59 6.23
CA LEU A 36 6.28 1.57 5.27
C LEU A 36 5.52 0.90 4.12
N PHE A 37 6.07 -0.19 3.59
CA PHE A 37 5.42 -0.99 2.56
C PHE A 37 4.08 -1.55 3.02
N LEU A 38 3.99 -2.11 4.23
CA LEU A 38 2.75 -2.63 4.79
C LEU A 38 1.70 -1.54 4.99
N ILE A 39 2.11 -0.34 5.43
CA ILE A 39 1.23 0.82 5.55
C ILE A 39 0.66 1.21 4.18
N GLY A 40 1.49 1.34 3.14
CA GLY A 40 1.02 1.66 1.80
C GLY A 40 0.15 0.54 1.18
N TYR A 41 0.55 -0.71 1.37
CA TYR A 41 -0.15 -1.89 0.86
C TYR A 41 -1.55 -2.07 1.47
N GLN A 42 -1.73 -1.66 2.74
CA GLN A 42 -3.03 -1.66 3.41
C GLN A 42 -4.11 -0.90 2.60
N TRP A 43 -3.74 0.16 1.89
CA TRP A 43 -4.66 0.96 1.08
C TRP A 43 -4.87 0.38 -0.32
N VAL A 44 -3.78 -0.06 -0.95
CA VAL A 44 -3.78 -0.57 -2.31
C VAL A 44 -4.62 -1.85 -2.44
N HIS A 45 -4.49 -2.78 -1.48
CA HIS A 45 -5.17 -4.07 -1.59
C HIS A 45 -6.71 -3.96 -1.44
N LEU A 46 -7.20 -3.09 -0.53
CA LEU A 46 -8.65 -2.91 -0.34
C LEU A 46 -9.29 -2.29 -1.59
N PHE A 47 -8.63 -1.31 -2.20
CA PHE A 47 -9.09 -0.67 -3.42
C PHE A 47 -9.17 -1.67 -4.60
N ILE A 48 -8.10 -2.44 -4.83
CA ILE A 48 -8.05 -3.40 -5.95
C ILE A 48 -9.05 -4.53 -5.79
N LEU A 49 -9.28 -4.99 -4.55
CA LEU A 49 -10.28 -6.00 -4.25
C LEU A 49 -11.71 -5.44 -4.19
N ASN A 50 -11.89 -4.15 -4.48
CA ASN A 50 -13.16 -3.43 -4.40
C ASN A 50 -13.87 -3.68 -3.05
N LYS A 51 -13.10 -3.63 -1.96
CA LYS A 51 -13.57 -3.76 -0.58
C LYS A 51 -13.73 -2.39 0.05
N ASN A 52 -14.56 -2.32 1.08
CA ASN A 52 -14.74 -1.10 1.86
C ASN A 52 -13.41 -0.71 2.53
N MET A 53 -13.06 0.56 2.46
CA MET A 53 -11.91 1.14 3.17
C MET A 53 -12.40 2.01 4.31
N TYR A 54 -11.48 2.53 5.12
CA TYR A 54 -11.80 3.45 6.21
C TYR A 54 -10.89 4.65 6.17
N THR A 55 -11.41 5.84 6.42
CA THR A 55 -10.55 7.03 6.56
C THR A 55 -9.73 6.95 7.85
N LEU A 56 -8.45 7.37 7.82
CA LEU A 56 -7.56 7.34 8.99
C LEU A 56 -8.04 8.24 10.14
N TYR A 57 -8.56 9.43 9.81
CA TYR A 57 -8.91 10.44 10.80
C TYR A 57 -10.31 10.28 11.39
N VAL A 58 -11.25 9.71 10.64
CA VAL A 58 -12.67 9.69 11.00
C VAL A 58 -13.19 8.25 11.14
N GLY A 59 -12.46 7.26 10.62
CA GLY A 59 -12.95 5.88 10.55
C GLY A 59 -14.21 5.76 9.69
N GLU A 60 -14.47 6.72 8.80
CA GLU A 60 -15.67 6.69 7.97
C GLU A 60 -15.50 5.61 6.90
N PRO A 61 -16.46 4.68 6.76
CA PRO A 61 -16.39 3.65 5.74
C PRO A 61 -16.49 4.27 4.34
N LEU A 62 -15.48 4.00 3.53
CA LEU A 62 -15.46 4.29 2.10
C LEU A 62 -15.99 3.08 1.35
N TYR A 63 -17.31 3.05 1.18
CA TYR A 63 -18.01 1.95 0.50
C TYR A 63 -17.55 1.79 -0.94
N ALA A 64 -17.22 0.58 -1.36
CA ALA A 64 -16.65 0.32 -2.68
C ALA A 64 -17.64 0.47 -3.84
N ASP A 65 -18.92 0.20 -3.57
CA ASP A 65 -20.06 0.27 -4.48
C ASP A 65 -20.66 1.68 -4.63
N SER A 66 -20.24 2.63 -3.79
CA SER A 66 -20.74 4.00 -3.83
C SER A 66 -19.88 4.92 -4.70
N ASP A 67 -20.50 5.60 -5.67
CA ASP A 67 -19.84 6.65 -6.45
C ASP A 67 -19.55 7.91 -5.61
N LYS A 68 -20.33 8.16 -4.55
CA LYS A 68 -20.15 9.31 -3.64
C LYS A 68 -18.73 9.40 -3.10
N TYR A 69 -18.11 8.27 -2.80
CA TYR A 69 -16.78 8.19 -2.17
C TYR A 69 -15.67 7.82 -3.16
N LYS A 70 -15.97 7.68 -4.45
CA LYS A 70 -15.02 7.18 -5.47
C LYS A 70 -13.75 8.03 -5.55
N SER A 71 -13.89 9.34 -5.62
CA SER A 71 -12.75 10.26 -5.67
C SER A 71 -11.87 10.17 -4.42
N LEU A 72 -12.49 10.01 -3.24
CA LEU A 72 -11.78 9.87 -1.98
C LEU A 72 -11.03 8.53 -1.90
N ARG A 73 -11.60 7.44 -2.44
CA ARG A 73 -10.92 6.15 -2.55
C ARG A 73 -9.70 6.23 -3.47
N VAL A 74 -9.84 6.89 -4.62
CA VAL A 74 -8.73 7.11 -5.57
C VAL A 74 -7.63 7.95 -4.93
N PHE A 75 -7.99 9.00 -4.19
CA PHE A 75 -7.01 9.81 -3.46
C PHE A 75 -6.22 8.98 -2.43
N HIS A 76 -6.88 8.16 -1.61
CA HIS A 76 -6.20 7.28 -0.66
C HIS A 76 -5.32 6.24 -1.34
N PHE A 77 -5.77 5.70 -2.48
CA PHE A 77 -4.95 4.80 -3.31
C PHE A 77 -3.68 5.49 -3.83
N VAL A 78 -3.79 6.72 -4.31
CA VAL A 78 -2.64 7.52 -4.76
C VAL A 78 -1.68 7.81 -3.62
N ILE A 79 -2.17 8.16 -2.42
CA ILE A 79 -1.31 8.32 -1.23
C ILE A 79 -0.60 7.01 -0.89
N GLY A 80 -1.32 5.88 -0.88
CA GLY A 80 -0.73 4.57 -0.61
C GLY A 80 0.38 4.22 -1.61
N LEU A 81 0.15 4.50 -2.91
CA LEU A 81 1.17 4.35 -3.94
C LEU A 81 2.36 5.28 -3.74
N ILE A 82 2.13 6.56 -3.41
CA ILE A 82 3.19 7.52 -3.12
C ILE A 82 4.00 7.06 -1.92
N ILE A 83 3.40 6.57 -0.84
CA ILE A 83 4.13 6.04 0.31
C ILE A 83 5.01 4.86 -0.10
N CYS A 84 4.47 3.92 -0.89
CA CYS A 84 5.27 2.81 -1.43
C CYS A 84 6.43 3.32 -2.29
N ILE A 85 6.21 4.27 -3.20
CA ILE A 85 7.24 4.83 -4.09
C ILE A 85 8.26 5.68 -3.33
N SER A 86 7.82 6.50 -2.37
CA SER A 86 8.69 7.34 -1.54
C SER A 86 9.53 6.50 -0.60
N SER A 87 9.00 5.38 -0.09
CA SER A 87 9.84 4.40 0.58
C SER A 87 10.87 3.77 -0.36
N SER A 88 10.65 3.79 -1.68
CA SER A 88 11.59 3.31 -2.70
C SER A 88 12.64 4.33 -3.14
N LEU A 89 12.53 5.59 -2.71
CA LEU A 89 13.41 6.71 -3.13
C LEU A 89 14.34 7.21 -2.01
N VAL A 90 14.26 6.60 -0.83
CA VAL A 90 15.11 6.87 0.33
C VAL A 90 16.06 5.70 0.53
#